data_AF-A0A2D5X7H5-F1
#
_entry.id   AF-A0A2D5X7H5-F1
#
_cell.length_a   1.000
_cell.length_b   1.000
_cell.length_c   1.000
_cell.angle_alpha   90.00
_cell.angle_beta   90.00
_cell.angle_gamma   90.00
#
_symmetry.space_group_name_H-M   'P 1'
#
loop_
_entity.id
_entity.type
_entity.pdbx_description
1 polymer ?
#
loop_
_entity_poly.entity_id
_entity_poly.type
_entity_poly.pdbx_seq_one_letter_code
_entity_poly.pdbx_strand_id
1 'polypeptide(L)'
;MSFSSENLIPFGEQTATGDLVDVGEVEKGERCNCICPSCKTPLIARKGDIKEWHFAHKSHARRIKKETEKPCDMSFAVSVRLMAKQLFECGAHMLLPKYEKVYSLLIPSFLPLRKDEETKTYTICDENMMGFSSVEIEQRRMGSVFDLILNVDGWEILVYITYQGRSFPKVDIQAGSRVGLIEINAMEIKSAFKSIASGQYKKALSDFLAQSYVGKKWHYHPREQRAEEDFNKYASQRLEILKNEEKYNERTIGAASLIHPTHPSNQSGQAHATAASRPPKSKEEIEQLKKAALDGAINRYIVILGSDKASKGSNHVSRERIMGGFNNFSENSLHKCLSCEFVWSGKTNSCQQCASYKYSRSII
;
A
#
# COMPACT_ATOMS: atom_id res chain seq x y z
N MET A 1 -31.23 -19.93 -11.58
CA MET A 1 -31.64 -18.56 -11.19
C MET A 1 -30.60 -18.05 -10.21
N SER A 2 -29.76 -17.11 -10.61
CA SER A 2 -28.72 -16.53 -9.76
C SER A 2 -29.39 -15.71 -8.66
N PHE A 3 -29.33 -16.19 -7.41
CA PHE A 3 -29.79 -15.43 -6.25
C PHE A 3 -28.83 -14.25 -6.05
N SER A 4 -29.32 -13.02 -6.22
CA SER A 4 -28.53 -11.83 -5.91
C SER A 4 -28.35 -11.74 -4.40
N SER A 5 -27.15 -12.08 -3.93
CA SER A 5 -26.67 -11.92 -2.55
C SER A 5 -26.58 -10.45 -2.08
N GLU A 6 -27.18 -9.50 -2.80
CA GLU A 6 -27.16 -8.06 -2.48
C GLU A 6 -28.12 -7.68 -1.35
N ASN A 7 -29.12 -8.53 -1.07
CA ASN A 7 -30.17 -8.25 -0.10
C ASN A 7 -30.00 -8.96 1.25
N LEU A 8 -28.90 -9.70 1.45
CA LEU A 8 -28.64 -10.40 2.71
C LEU A 8 -28.03 -9.44 3.73
N ILE A 9 -28.61 -9.41 4.93
CA ILE A 9 -28.19 -8.54 6.03
C ILE A 9 -27.47 -9.41 7.07
N PRO A 10 -26.12 -9.40 7.13
CA PRO A 10 -25.36 -10.20 8.10
C PRO A 10 -25.45 -9.69 9.54
N PHE A 11 -25.69 -8.39 9.74
CA PHE A 11 -25.64 -7.74 11.04
C PHE A 11 -26.97 -7.07 11.42
N GLY A 12 -27.38 -7.24 12.67
CA GLY A 12 -28.56 -6.60 13.26
C GLY A 12 -28.20 -5.92 14.57
N GLU A 13 -28.99 -4.92 14.99
CA GLU A 13 -28.78 -4.22 16.25
C GLU A 13 -29.53 -4.96 17.36
N GLN A 14 -28.83 -5.41 18.40
CA GLN A 14 -29.43 -6.09 19.54
C GLN A 14 -30.19 -5.08 20.40
N THR A 15 -31.47 -5.34 20.67
CA THR A 15 -32.33 -4.40 21.40
C THR A 15 -31.90 -4.13 22.84
N ALA A 16 -31.24 -5.10 23.50
CA ALA A 16 -30.82 -4.98 24.89
C ALA A 16 -29.58 -4.08 25.08
N THR A 17 -28.61 -4.15 24.18
CA THR A 17 -27.32 -3.44 24.32
C THR A 17 -27.19 -2.26 23.35
N GLY A 18 -27.90 -2.30 22.22
CA GLY A 18 -27.69 -1.36 21.10
C GLY A 18 -26.53 -1.75 20.19
N ASP A 19 -25.80 -2.83 20.48
CA ASP A 19 -24.68 -3.27 19.66
C ASP A 19 -25.14 -3.98 18.40
N LEU A 20 -24.39 -3.82 17.32
CA LEU A 20 -24.49 -4.69 16.17
C LEU A 20 -23.92 -6.06 16.50
N VAL A 21 -24.67 -7.08 16.13
CA VAL A 21 -24.35 -8.49 16.33
C VAL A 21 -24.44 -9.24 15.00
N ASP A 22 -23.60 -10.26 14.87
CA ASP A 22 -23.67 -11.22 13.77
C ASP A 22 -24.94 -12.06 13.89
N VAL A 23 -25.56 -12.41 12.76
CA VAL A 23 -26.63 -13.41 12.75
C VAL A 23 -26.20 -14.71 13.44
N GLY A 24 -24.92 -15.09 13.37
CA GLY A 24 -24.35 -16.23 14.08
C GLY A 24 -24.46 -16.15 15.60
N GLU A 25 -24.36 -14.95 16.18
CA GLU A 25 -24.28 -14.70 17.63
C GLU A 25 -25.65 -14.75 18.36
N VAL A 26 -26.76 -14.80 17.62
CA VAL A 26 -28.12 -14.70 18.20
C VAL A 26 -28.96 -15.96 18.03
N GLU A 27 -30.09 -16.07 18.73
CA GLU A 27 -31.01 -17.18 18.51
C GLU A 27 -31.65 -17.16 17.11
N LYS A 28 -32.04 -18.34 16.61
CA LYS A 28 -32.78 -18.47 15.35
C LYS A 28 -34.19 -17.90 15.47
N GLY A 29 -34.67 -17.26 14.41
CA GLY A 29 -36.03 -16.77 14.27
C GLY A 29 -36.24 -15.40 14.94
N GLU A 30 -37.44 -15.18 15.47
CA GLU A 30 -37.82 -13.93 16.13
C GLU A 30 -37.20 -13.76 17.52
N ARG A 31 -36.71 -14.87 18.11
CA ARG A 31 -36.03 -14.85 19.41
C ARG A 31 -34.64 -14.22 19.35
N CYS A 32 -34.16 -13.79 18.18
CA CYS A 32 -32.90 -13.05 18.07
C CYS A 32 -32.92 -11.71 18.82
N ASN A 33 -34.12 -11.13 19.05
CA ASN A 33 -34.30 -9.85 19.72
C ASN A 33 -33.47 -8.71 19.08
N CYS A 34 -33.35 -8.72 17.75
CA CYS A 34 -32.67 -7.69 16.96
C CYS A 34 -33.64 -6.78 16.21
N ILE A 35 -33.22 -5.55 15.97
CA ILE A 35 -33.88 -4.57 15.09
C ILE A 35 -32.94 -4.16 13.95
N CYS A 36 -33.52 -3.65 12.86
CA CYS A 36 -32.76 -3.08 11.76
C CYS A 36 -32.14 -1.75 12.20
N PRO A 37 -30.82 -1.53 12.11
CA PRO A 37 -30.21 -0.28 12.53
C PRO A 37 -30.65 0.93 11.67
N SER A 38 -31.10 0.68 10.42
CA SER A 38 -31.59 1.73 9.52
C SER A 38 -33.05 2.13 9.80
N CYS A 39 -34.00 1.18 9.76
CA CYS A 39 -35.43 1.50 9.86
C CYS A 39 -36.09 1.10 11.19
N LYS A 40 -35.29 0.58 12.13
CA LYS A 40 -35.69 0.13 13.48
C LYS A 40 -36.78 -0.94 13.52
N THR A 41 -37.10 -1.55 12.38
CA THR A 41 -38.06 -2.65 12.28
C THR A 41 -37.48 -3.92 12.89
N PRO A 42 -38.26 -4.73 13.64
CA PRO A 42 -37.82 -6.02 14.15
C PRO A 42 -37.31 -6.96 13.04
N LEU A 43 -36.22 -7.66 13.35
CA LEU A 43 -35.58 -8.63 12.46
C LEU A 43 -35.93 -10.07 12.86
N ILE A 44 -35.73 -10.97 11.90
CA ILE A 44 -35.82 -12.42 12.05
C ILE A 44 -34.46 -12.99 11.63
N ALA A 45 -33.79 -13.71 12.51
CA ALA A 45 -32.55 -14.42 12.18
C ALA A 45 -32.87 -15.71 11.39
N ARG A 46 -32.65 -15.70 10.08
CA ARG A 46 -32.86 -16.85 9.21
C ARG A 46 -31.60 -17.72 9.19
N LYS A 47 -31.64 -18.80 9.95
CA LYS A 47 -30.59 -19.82 10.02
C LYS A 47 -31.11 -21.15 9.46
N GLY A 48 -30.52 -21.61 8.37
CA GLY A 48 -30.86 -22.89 7.75
C GLY A 48 -29.69 -23.46 6.97
N ASP A 49 -29.85 -24.69 6.47
CA ASP A 49 -28.74 -25.45 5.89
C ASP A 49 -28.55 -25.20 4.39
N ILE A 50 -29.54 -24.58 3.73
CA ILE A 50 -29.58 -24.38 2.28
C ILE A 50 -29.15 -22.97 1.88
N LYS A 51 -29.53 -21.95 2.66
CA LYS A 51 -29.26 -20.54 2.36
C LYS A 51 -28.34 -19.96 3.41
N GLU A 52 -27.47 -19.04 2.98
CA GLU A 52 -26.63 -18.23 3.88
C GLU A 52 -27.45 -17.64 5.01
N TRP A 53 -26.89 -17.66 6.22
CA TRP A 53 -27.57 -17.09 7.38
C TRP A 53 -27.63 -15.57 7.25
N HIS A 54 -28.80 -15.00 7.51
CA HIS A 54 -29.01 -13.56 7.38
C HIS A 54 -30.18 -13.12 8.25
N PHE A 55 -30.23 -11.82 8.54
CA PHE A 55 -31.41 -11.18 9.05
C PHE A 55 -32.39 -10.84 7.93
N ALA A 56 -33.68 -10.99 8.22
CA ALA A 56 -34.76 -10.51 7.38
C ALA A 56 -35.69 -9.61 8.20
N HIS A 57 -36.31 -8.62 7.56
CA HIS A 57 -37.35 -7.83 8.21
C HIS A 57 -38.57 -8.69 8.52
N LYS A 58 -39.18 -8.52 9.70
CA LYS A 58 -40.49 -9.13 9.99
C LYS A 58 -41.53 -8.54 9.04
N SER A 59 -42.03 -9.36 8.11
CA SER A 59 -42.88 -8.96 6.96
C SER A 59 -44.17 -8.23 7.37
N HIS A 60 -44.71 -8.51 8.56
CA HIS A 60 -45.90 -7.84 9.08
C HIS A 60 -45.64 -6.37 9.48
N ALA A 61 -44.40 -6.03 9.86
CA ALA A 61 -44.07 -4.67 10.28
C ALA A 61 -43.94 -3.70 9.09
N ARG A 62 -43.60 -4.19 7.87
CA ARG A 62 -43.65 -3.37 6.65
C ARG A 62 -45.06 -3.06 6.17
N ARG A 63 -46.06 -3.90 6.47
CA ARG A 63 -47.48 -3.63 6.12
C ARG A 63 -48.18 -2.66 7.08
N ILE A 64 -47.63 -2.46 8.29
CA ILE A 64 -48.22 -1.56 9.30
C ILE A 64 -47.74 -0.10 9.14
N LYS A 65 -46.63 0.15 8.44
CA LYS A 65 -46.24 1.50 8.00
C LYS A 65 -47.00 1.90 6.73
N LYS A 66 -48.32 2.02 6.83
CA LYS A 66 -49.08 2.89 5.91
C LYS A 66 -48.89 4.32 6.39
N GLU A 67 -48.51 5.18 5.44
CA GLU A 67 -48.59 6.65 5.54
C GLU A 67 -47.57 7.30 6.50
N THR A 68 -46.27 7.28 6.13
CA THR A 68 -45.33 8.45 6.15
C THR A 68 -43.82 8.11 6.13
N GLU A 69 -43.36 6.85 6.10
CA GLU A 69 -41.93 6.58 6.31
C GLU A 69 -41.19 6.04 5.08
N LYS A 70 -40.02 6.63 4.79
CA LYS A 70 -39.12 6.30 3.67
C LYS A 70 -38.85 4.78 3.56
N PRO A 71 -38.60 4.26 2.34
CA PRO A 71 -38.15 2.87 2.17
C PRO A 71 -36.89 2.61 3.00
N CYS A 72 -36.75 1.38 3.51
CA CYS A 72 -35.57 1.01 4.28
C CYS A 72 -34.35 0.83 3.36
N ASP A 73 -33.30 1.59 3.63
CA ASP A 73 -32.04 1.60 2.85
C ASP A 73 -31.04 0.51 3.29
N MET A 74 -31.47 -0.44 4.13
CA MET A 74 -30.61 -1.48 4.66
C MET A 74 -30.19 -2.46 3.55
N SER A 75 -28.90 -2.54 3.28
CA SER A 75 -28.28 -3.47 2.34
C SER A 75 -27.09 -4.18 2.98
N PHE A 76 -26.53 -5.19 2.29
CA PHE A 76 -25.27 -5.83 2.72
C PHE A 76 -24.18 -4.78 3.00
N ALA A 77 -23.93 -3.90 2.03
CA ALA A 77 -22.86 -2.90 2.14
C ALA A 77 -23.09 -1.92 3.29
N VAL A 78 -24.33 -1.46 3.49
CA VAL A 78 -24.66 -0.58 4.62
C VAL A 78 -24.47 -1.31 5.95
N SER A 79 -24.83 -2.59 6.06
CA SER A 79 -24.62 -3.36 7.29
C SER A 79 -23.14 -3.56 7.61
N VAL A 80 -22.32 -3.85 6.60
CA VAL A 80 -20.87 -3.99 6.72
C VAL A 80 -20.23 -2.66 7.12
N ARG A 81 -20.65 -1.55 6.51
CA ARG A 81 -20.21 -0.20 6.89
C ARG A 81 -20.50 0.08 8.37
N LEU A 82 -21.70 -0.24 8.84
CA LEU A 82 -22.09 -0.02 10.24
C LEU A 82 -21.27 -0.91 11.19
N MET A 83 -21.12 -2.20 10.89
CA MET A 83 -20.32 -3.11 11.71
C MET A 83 -18.83 -2.73 11.71
N ALA A 84 -18.28 -2.30 10.57
CA ALA A 84 -16.89 -1.83 10.50
C ALA A 84 -16.64 -0.69 11.48
N LYS A 85 -17.58 0.27 11.58
CA LYS A 85 -17.47 1.38 12.53
C LYS A 85 -17.38 0.89 13.98
N GLN A 86 -18.30 0.00 14.38
CA GLN A 86 -18.29 -0.60 15.72
C GLN A 86 -17.00 -1.40 15.99
N LEU A 87 -16.47 -2.13 15.01
CA LEU A 87 -15.20 -2.85 15.17
C LEU A 87 -14.05 -1.90 15.48
N PHE A 88 -13.98 -0.74 14.83
CA PHE A 88 -12.95 0.27 15.13
C PHE A 88 -13.17 0.94 16.49
N GLU A 89 -14.41 1.21 16.91
CA GLU A 89 -14.71 1.61 18.30
C GLU A 89 -14.19 0.58 19.31
N CYS A 90 -14.26 -0.71 18.98
CA CYS A 90 -13.72 -1.79 19.80
C CYS A 90 -12.21 -2.04 19.60
N GLY A 91 -11.47 -1.16 18.92
CA GLY A 91 -10.01 -1.25 18.78
C GLY A 91 -9.53 -2.18 17.66
N ALA A 92 -10.30 -2.34 16.58
CA ALA A 92 -9.86 -3.09 15.42
C ALA A 92 -8.58 -2.53 14.80
N HIS A 93 -7.75 -3.44 14.28
CA HIS A 93 -6.56 -3.12 13.51
C HIS A 93 -6.91 -3.06 12.02
N MET A 94 -6.13 -2.30 11.25
CA MET A 94 -6.26 -2.24 9.80
C MET A 94 -4.93 -2.46 9.10
N LEU A 95 -4.90 -3.37 8.13
CA LEU A 95 -3.84 -3.42 7.13
C LEU A 95 -4.05 -2.27 6.15
N LEU A 96 -3.13 -1.31 6.17
CA LEU A 96 -3.04 -0.23 5.21
C LEU A 96 -2.29 -0.72 3.96
N PRO A 97 -2.81 -0.46 2.75
CA PRO A 97 -2.18 -0.94 1.53
C PRO A 97 -0.87 -0.18 1.24
N LYS A 98 0.07 -0.85 0.56
CA LYS A 98 1.20 -0.19 -0.09
C LYS A 98 0.67 0.90 -1.03
N TYR A 99 1.34 2.04 -1.06
CA TYR A 99 0.98 3.14 -1.92
C TYR A 99 2.16 3.60 -2.76
N GLU A 100 1.97 3.58 -4.08
CA GLU A 100 2.94 4.05 -5.05
C GLU A 100 2.31 5.10 -5.95
N LYS A 101 3.10 6.11 -6.31
CA LYS A 101 2.67 7.17 -7.21
C LYS A 101 3.62 7.23 -8.41
N VAL A 102 3.03 7.22 -9.60
CA VAL A 102 3.75 7.32 -10.86
C VAL A 102 3.65 8.76 -11.32
N TYR A 103 4.81 9.37 -11.58
CA TYR A 103 4.91 10.70 -12.14
C TYR A 103 5.48 10.62 -13.55
N SER A 104 5.00 11.49 -14.42
CA SER A 104 5.30 11.50 -15.84
C SER A 104 6.01 12.78 -16.23
N LEU A 105 7.12 12.64 -16.94
CA LEU A 105 7.90 13.72 -17.53
C LEU A 105 7.75 13.66 -19.05
N LEU A 106 7.22 14.73 -19.62
CA LEU A 106 7.25 14.91 -21.07
C LEU A 106 8.65 15.26 -21.52
N ILE A 107 9.20 14.48 -22.44
CA ILE A 107 10.53 14.68 -23.02
C ILE A 107 10.37 15.34 -24.40
N PRO A 108 11.14 16.39 -24.71
CA PRO A 108 11.28 16.89 -26.06
C PRO A 108 11.76 15.77 -27.00
N SER A 109 10.99 15.51 -28.05
CA SER A 109 11.30 14.49 -29.06
C SER A 109 11.95 15.14 -30.28
N PHE A 110 12.94 14.47 -30.88
CA PHE A 110 13.52 14.90 -32.17
C PHE A 110 12.59 14.74 -33.38
N LEU A 111 11.46 14.02 -33.23
CA LEU A 111 10.46 13.84 -34.27
C LEU A 111 9.19 14.61 -33.92
N PRO A 112 8.69 15.54 -34.77
CA PRO A 112 7.60 16.47 -34.45
C PRO A 112 6.23 15.81 -34.16
N LEU A 113 6.12 14.48 -34.29
CA LEU A 113 4.88 13.72 -34.14
C LEU A 113 4.91 12.68 -33.00
N ARG A 114 6.01 12.54 -32.24
CA ARG A 114 6.04 11.68 -31.04
C ARG A 114 6.10 12.54 -29.78
N LYS A 115 5.36 12.17 -28.74
CA LYS A 115 5.61 12.67 -27.38
C LYS A 115 6.28 11.52 -26.66
N ASP A 116 7.58 11.65 -26.41
CA ASP A 116 8.27 10.69 -25.58
C ASP A 116 7.99 11.05 -24.11
N GLU A 117 7.65 10.05 -23.31
CA GLU A 117 7.30 10.22 -21.91
C GLU A 117 8.18 9.31 -21.07
N GLU A 118 8.80 9.88 -20.04
CA GLU A 118 9.53 9.14 -19.05
C GLU A 118 8.75 9.11 -17.74
N THR A 119 8.54 7.92 -17.20
CA THR A 119 7.81 7.74 -15.95
C THR A 119 8.75 7.40 -14.82
N LYS A 120 8.42 7.87 -13.61
CA LYS A 120 9.14 7.55 -12.39
C LYS A 120 8.17 7.20 -11.28
N THR A 121 8.34 6.01 -10.71
CA THR A 121 7.52 5.50 -9.62
C THR A 121 8.18 5.79 -8.27
N TYR A 122 7.41 6.33 -7.33
CA TYR A 122 7.82 6.55 -5.95
C TYR A 122 6.92 5.74 -5.02
N THR A 123 7.53 4.95 -4.15
CA THR A 123 6.82 4.31 -3.04
C THR A 123 6.59 5.34 -1.94
N ILE A 124 5.33 5.68 -1.69
CA ILE A 124 4.91 6.67 -0.69
C ILE A 124 4.89 6.04 0.71
N CYS A 125 4.38 4.83 0.79
CA CYS A 125 4.44 3.98 1.98
C CYS A 125 4.34 2.50 1.57
N ASP A 126 4.98 1.63 2.36
CA ASP A 126 4.78 0.19 2.27
C ASP A 126 3.48 -0.21 2.98
N GLU A 127 3.07 -1.47 2.78
CA GLU A 127 1.97 -2.05 3.53
C GLU A 127 2.30 -2.06 5.03
N ASN A 128 1.32 -1.74 5.87
CA ASN A 128 1.53 -1.69 7.31
C ASN A 128 0.25 -2.03 8.08
N MET A 129 0.34 -2.98 9.01
CA MET A 129 -0.75 -3.30 9.93
C MET A 129 -0.68 -2.36 11.12
N MET A 130 -1.73 -1.57 11.34
CA MET A 130 -1.73 -0.55 12.39
C MET A 130 -2.97 -0.64 13.28
N GLY A 131 -2.74 -0.39 14.57
CA GLY A 131 -3.77 0.03 15.52
C GLY A 131 -3.83 1.57 15.56
N PHE A 132 -4.86 2.09 16.23
CA PHE A 132 -5.17 3.52 16.25
C PHE A 132 -5.28 4.01 17.69
N SER A 133 -4.68 5.17 17.99
CA SER A 133 -4.67 5.74 19.35
C SER A 133 -6.03 6.32 19.74
N SER A 134 -6.79 6.79 18.75
CA SER A 134 -8.19 7.21 18.91
C SER A 134 -8.99 6.95 17.64
N VAL A 135 -10.29 6.78 17.81
CA VAL A 135 -11.27 6.56 16.74
C VAL A 135 -12.43 7.52 16.95
N GLU A 136 -12.75 8.33 15.93
CA GLU A 136 -13.98 9.13 15.89
C GLU A 136 -14.87 8.63 14.74
N ILE A 137 -16.19 8.64 14.94
CA ILE A 137 -17.16 8.14 13.96
C ILE A 137 -18.05 9.25 13.44
N GLU A 138 -18.31 9.19 12.12
CA GLU A 138 -19.27 10.06 11.42
C GLU A 138 -19.01 11.56 11.66
N GLN A 139 -17.73 11.90 11.80
CA GLN A 139 -17.27 13.27 12.01
C GLN A 139 -17.02 13.99 10.68
N ARG A 140 -17.22 15.30 10.72
CA ARG A 140 -16.97 16.18 9.57
C ARG A 140 -15.51 16.62 9.53
N ARG A 141 -14.89 16.49 8.37
CA ARG A 141 -13.59 17.09 8.02
C ARG A 141 -13.65 17.57 6.58
N MET A 142 -13.06 18.74 6.30
CA MET A 142 -12.85 19.20 4.92
C MET A 142 -14.14 19.20 4.07
N GLY A 143 -15.24 19.64 4.68
CA GLY A 143 -16.57 19.71 4.05
C GLY A 143 -17.34 18.38 3.96
N SER A 144 -16.71 17.23 4.22
CA SER A 144 -17.33 15.91 4.09
C SER A 144 -17.47 15.18 5.43
N VAL A 145 -18.45 14.28 5.54
CA VAL A 145 -18.60 13.39 6.71
C VAL A 145 -17.92 12.07 6.39
N PHE A 146 -16.92 11.72 7.21
CA PHE A 146 -16.16 10.49 7.06
C PHE A 146 -16.69 9.41 7.98
N ASP A 147 -16.52 8.16 7.58
CA ASP A 147 -17.00 7.02 8.36
C ASP A 147 -16.20 6.86 9.64
N LEU A 148 -14.88 7.04 9.52
CA LEU A 148 -13.94 7.00 10.62
C LEU A 148 -12.90 8.10 10.49
N ILE A 149 -12.45 8.61 11.62
CA ILE A 149 -11.22 9.39 11.76
C ILE A 149 -10.34 8.60 12.73
N LEU A 150 -9.24 8.08 12.20
CA LEU A 150 -8.33 7.23 12.93
C LEU A 150 -7.03 7.98 13.22
N ASN A 151 -6.61 8.06 14.48
CA ASN A 151 -5.36 8.75 14.83
C ASN A 151 -4.19 7.77 14.93
N VAL A 152 -3.03 8.18 14.38
CA VAL A 152 -1.75 7.47 14.49
C VAL A 152 -0.66 8.52 14.73
N ASP A 153 -0.04 8.52 15.91
CA ASP A 153 1.08 9.42 16.26
C ASP A 153 0.82 10.91 15.91
N GLY A 154 -0.42 11.37 16.11
CA GLY A 154 -0.81 12.76 15.80
C GLY A 154 -1.11 13.05 14.33
N TRP A 155 -1.22 12.01 13.49
CA TRP A 155 -1.74 12.06 12.12
C TRP A 155 -3.16 11.51 12.09
N GLU A 156 -4.04 12.13 11.31
CA GLU A 156 -5.40 11.63 11.09
C GLU A 156 -5.43 10.82 9.79
N ILE A 157 -6.09 9.67 9.81
CA ILE A 157 -6.48 8.93 8.61
C ILE A 157 -8.00 9.01 8.53
N LEU A 158 -8.51 9.71 7.51
CA LEU A 158 -9.93 9.81 7.23
C LEU A 158 -10.34 8.64 6.34
N VAL A 159 -11.19 7.78 6.88
CA VAL A 159 -11.69 6.59 6.19
C VAL A 159 -13.07 6.88 5.63
N TYR A 160 -13.27 6.58 4.36
CA TYR A 160 -14.58 6.62 3.72
C TYR A 160 -14.92 5.26 3.13
N ILE A 161 -16.05 4.70 3.55
CA ILE A 161 -16.54 3.39 3.11
C ILE A 161 -17.47 3.60 1.92
N THR A 162 -17.05 3.16 0.75
CA THR A 162 -17.79 3.28 -0.52
C THR A 162 -18.60 2.02 -0.82
N TYR A 163 -19.68 2.20 -1.58
CA TYR A 163 -20.50 1.12 -2.13
C TYR A 163 -21.36 1.67 -3.26
N GLN A 164 -22.15 0.82 -3.91
CA GLN A 164 -23.02 1.23 -5.01
C GLN A 164 -23.97 2.37 -4.58
N GLY A 165 -23.88 3.52 -5.24
CA GLY A 165 -24.64 4.72 -4.90
C GLY A 165 -24.00 5.65 -3.87
N ARG A 166 -22.83 5.29 -3.31
CA ARG A 166 -22.02 6.13 -2.40
C ARG A 166 -20.57 6.14 -2.87
N SER A 167 -20.22 7.10 -3.72
CA SER A 167 -18.85 7.32 -4.18
C SER A 167 -18.02 8.07 -3.15
N PHE A 168 -16.69 7.95 -3.28
CA PHE A 168 -15.75 8.73 -2.50
C PHE A 168 -15.98 10.24 -2.74
N PRO A 169 -16.01 11.09 -1.70
CA PRO A 169 -16.30 12.51 -1.86
C PRO A 169 -15.11 13.25 -2.51
N LYS A 170 -15.38 14.37 -3.17
CA LYS A 170 -14.32 15.32 -3.55
C LYS A 170 -13.87 16.06 -2.30
N VAL A 171 -12.57 16.04 -2.04
CA VAL A 171 -11.97 16.62 -0.84
C VAL A 171 -10.75 17.41 -1.27
N ASP A 172 -10.72 18.69 -0.94
CA ASP A 172 -9.60 19.57 -1.25
C ASP A 172 -8.60 19.54 -0.10
N ILE A 173 -7.42 18.97 -0.37
CA ILE A 173 -6.37 18.78 0.62
C ILE A 173 -5.26 19.80 0.39
N GLN A 174 -4.91 20.51 1.45
CA GLN A 174 -3.75 21.41 1.42
C GLN A 174 -2.46 20.59 1.52
N ALA A 175 -1.45 20.94 0.71
CA ALA A 175 -0.14 20.34 0.81
C ALA A 175 0.43 20.47 2.24
N GLY A 176 1.05 19.41 2.75
CA GLY A 176 1.60 19.36 4.11
C GLY A 176 0.59 19.06 5.22
N SER A 177 -0.69 18.84 4.88
CA SER A 177 -1.71 18.43 5.85
C SER A 177 -1.31 17.12 6.55
N ARG A 178 -1.57 17.03 7.87
CA ARG A 178 -1.34 15.80 8.65
C ARG A 178 -2.45 14.77 8.52
N VAL A 179 -2.99 14.65 7.31
CA VAL A 179 -4.21 13.90 7.02
C VAL A 179 -3.96 12.92 5.88
N GLY A 180 -4.24 11.64 6.08
CA GLY A 180 -4.35 10.64 5.02
C GLY A 180 -5.80 10.40 4.65
N LEU A 181 -6.10 10.13 3.38
CA LEU A 181 -7.41 9.74 2.90
C LEU A 181 -7.37 8.30 2.40
N ILE A 182 -8.21 7.45 2.98
CA ILE A 182 -8.32 6.04 2.57
C ILE A 182 -9.77 5.67 2.28
N GLU A 183 -9.97 4.98 1.16
CA GLU A 183 -11.23 4.35 0.79
C GLU A 183 -11.23 2.89 1.23
N ILE A 184 -12.39 2.43 1.71
CA ILE A 184 -12.71 1.00 1.86
C ILE A 184 -13.96 0.70 1.02
N ASN A 185 -13.82 -0.09 -0.03
CA ASN A 185 -14.92 -0.49 -0.89
C ASN A 185 -15.64 -1.72 -0.32
N ALA A 186 -16.86 -1.52 0.19
CA ALA A 186 -17.66 -2.59 0.79
C ALA A 186 -18.12 -3.65 -0.22
N MET A 187 -18.12 -3.36 -1.52
CA MET A 187 -18.46 -4.35 -2.55
C MET A 187 -17.36 -5.40 -2.74
N GLU A 188 -16.09 -5.02 -2.52
CA GLU A 188 -14.96 -5.95 -2.55
C GLU A 188 -14.98 -6.88 -1.34
N ILE A 189 -15.37 -6.37 -0.17
CA ILE A 189 -15.58 -7.17 1.05
C ILE A 189 -16.60 -8.29 0.79
N LYS A 190 -17.67 -8.00 0.03
CA LYS A 190 -18.68 -8.98 -0.33
C LYS A 190 -18.10 -10.20 -1.06
N SER A 191 -17.11 -9.98 -1.92
CA SER A 191 -16.44 -11.08 -2.65
C SER A 191 -15.71 -12.01 -1.69
N ALA A 192 -15.01 -11.45 -0.70
CA ALA A 192 -14.34 -12.20 0.36
C ALA A 192 -15.34 -12.97 1.24
N PHE A 193 -16.58 -12.48 1.36
CA PHE A 193 -17.62 -13.08 2.19
C PHE A 193 -18.27 -14.33 1.57
N LYS A 194 -18.13 -14.54 0.25
CA LYS A 194 -18.73 -15.69 -0.44
C LYS A 194 -18.20 -17.05 0.05
N SER A 195 -16.98 -17.10 0.56
CA SER A 195 -16.33 -18.32 1.03
C SER A 195 -16.45 -18.54 2.55
N ILE A 196 -17.21 -17.69 3.23
CA ILE A 196 -17.23 -17.63 4.70
C ILE A 196 -18.35 -18.51 5.25
N ALA A 197 -18.02 -19.29 6.26
CA ALA A 197 -19.01 -20.09 6.97
C ALA A 197 -20.12 -19.18 7.54
N SER A 198 -21.37 -19.58 7.35
CA SER A 198 -22.53 -18.81 7.83
C SER A 198 -22.42 -18.50 9.33
N GLY A 199 -22.67 -17.25 9.70
CA GLY A 199 -22.61 -16.80 11.10
C GLY A 199 -21.20 -16.45 11.61
N GLN A 200 -20.20 -16.35 10.74
CA GLN A 200 -18.85 -15.88 11.08
C GLN A 200 -18.49 -14.55 10.38
N TYR A 201 -19.48 -13.78 9.96
CA TYR A 201 -19.32 -12.54 9.20
C TYR A 201 -18.59 -11.44 9.97
N LYS A 202 -18.79 -11.32 11.29
CA LYS A 202 -18.13 -10.33 12.14
C LYS A 202 -16.63 -10.61 12.26
N LYS A 203 -16.28 -11.87 12.57
CA LYS A 203 -14.89 -12.33 12.61
C LYS A 203 -14.23 -12.14 11.25
N ALA A 204 -14.92 -12.55 10.19
CA ALA A 204 -14.48 -12.35 8.83
C ALA A 204 -14.22 -10.88 8.45
N LEU A 205 -15.11 -9.97 8.87
CA LEU A 205 -14.92 -8.54 8.64
C LEU A 205 -13.67 -8.05 9.37
N SER A 206 -13.51 -8.44 10.63
CA SER A 206 -12.34 -8.09 11.43
C SER A 206 -11.05 -8.61 10.80
N ASP A 207 -11.02 -9.88 10.39
CA ASP A 207 -9.87 -10.50 9.72
C ASP A 207 -9.57 -9.80 8.39
N PHE A 208 -10.59 -9.48 7.60
CA PHE A 208 -10.44 -8.75 6.33
C PHE A 208 -9.84 -7.36 6.56
N LEU A 209 -10.35 -6.60 7.54
CA LEU A 209 -9.82 -5.29 7.90
C LEU A 209 -8.36 -5.41 8.36
N ALA A 210 -8.02 -6.42 9.16
CA ALA A 210 -6.68 -6.58 9.70
C ALA A 210 -5.66 -7.17 8.72
N GLN A 211 -6.06 -7.95 7.71
CA GLN A 211 -5.13 -8.81 6.94
C GLN A 211 -5.21 -8.66 5.42
N SER A 212 -6.23 -7.99 4.88
CA SER A 212 -6.42 -7.85 3.42
C SER A 212 -6.22 -6.41 2.97
N TYR A 213 -5.51 -6.19 1.86
CA TYR A 213 -5.48 -4.88 1.19
C TYR A 213 -6.59 -4.73 0.14
N VAL A 214 -7.31 -5.81 -0.19
CA VAL A 214 -8.36 -5.82 -1.22
C VAL A 214 -9.43 -4.79 -0.87
N GLY A 215 -9.87 -4.00 -1.85
CA GLY A 215 -10.86 -2.96 -1.65
C GLY A 215 -10.40 -1.77 -0.81
N LYS A 216 -9.13 -1.68 -0.41
CA LYS A 216 -8.58 -0.51 0.29
C LYS A 216 -7.70 0.30 -0.65
N LYS A 217 -7.87 1.62 -0.65
CA LYS A 217 -7.14 2.49 -1.57
C LYS A 217 -6.81 3.83 -0.91
N TRP A 218 -5.56 4.25 -1.00
CA TRP A 218 -5.19 5.63 -0.69
C TRP A 218 -5.68 6.58 -1.79
N HIS A 219 -6.43 7.59 -1.40
CA HIS A 219 -6.73 8.75 -2.25
C HIS A 219 -5.73 9.88 -2.01
N TYR A 220 -5.19 9.95 -0.80
CA TYR A 220 -4.12 10.86 -0.46
C TYR A 220 -3.30 10.34 0.71
N HIS A 221 -1.98 10.55 0.68
CA HIS A 221 -1.09 10.30 1.80
C HIS A 221 -0.16 11.51 2.01
N PRO A 222 0.07 11.98 3.25
CA PRO A 222 0.87 13.18 3.50
C PRO A 222 2.30 13.15 2.93
N ARG A 223 2.88 11.95 2.81
CA ARG A 223 4.21 11.74 2.22
C ARG A 223 4.25 11.94 0.69
N GLU A 224 3.11 12.11 0.02
CA GLU A 224 3.08 12.44 -1.42
C GLU A 224 3.79 13.74 -1.75
N GLN A 225 3.73 14.74 -0.85
CA GLN A 225 4.40 16.01 -1.07
C GLN A 225 5.91 15.81 -1.28
N ARG A 226 6.53 14.98 -0.44
CA ARG A 226 7.97 14.68 -0.55
C ARG A 226 8.30 14.00 -1.87
N ALA A 227 7.47 13.04 -2.31
CA ALA A 227 7.68 12.37 -3.59
C ALA A 227 7.53 13.32 -4.79
N GLU A 228 6.61 14.28 -4.70
CA GLU A 228 6.41 15.32 -5.71
C GLU A 228 7.61 16.26 -5.79
N GLU A 229 8.13 16.72 -4.65
CA GLU A 229 9.35 17.54 -4.58
C GLU A 229 10.57 16.80 -5.17
N ASP A 230 10.75 15.52 -4.80
CA ASP A 230 11.81 14.66 -5.34
C ASP A 230 11.66 14.46 -6.86
N PHE A 231 10.43 14.29 -7.37
CA PHE A 231 10.16 14.22 -8.79
C PHE A 231 10.43 15.53 -9.52
N ASN A 232 10.03 16.67 -8.98
CA ASN A 232 10.27 17.98 -9.61
C ASN A 232 11.76 18.29 -9.73
N LYS A 233 12.55 17.94 -8.70
CA LYS A 233 14.02 18.02 -8.75
C LYS A 233 14.59 17.11 -9.84
N TYR A 234 14.12 15.86 -9.90
CA TYR A 234 14.51 14.91 -10.95
C TYR A 234 14.20 15.45 -12.35
N ALA A 235 12.96 15.90 -12.57
CA ALA A 235 12.48 16.40 -13.86
C ALA A 235 13.29 17.61 -14.34
N SER A 236 13.57 18.56 -13.42
CA SER A 236 14.37 19.75 -13.73
C SER A 236 15.77 19.37 -14.20
N GLN A 237 16.44 18.47 -13.48
CA GLN A 237 17.78 17.98 -13.84
C GLN A 237 17.76 17.21 -15.17
N ARG A 238 16.73 16.38 -15.38
CA ARG A 238 16.61 15.57 -16.60
C ARG A 238 16.40 16.45 -17.84
N LEU A 239 15.53 17.45 -17.76
CA LEU A 239 15.30 18.40 -18.85
C LEU A 239 16.53 19.27 -19.15
N GLU A 240 17.32 19.63 -18.14
CA GLU A 240 18.57 20.37 -18.34
C GLU A 240 19.62 19.53 -19.09
N ILE A 241 19.76 18.25 -18.74
CA ILE A 241 20.64 17.30 -19.45
C ILE A 241 20.22 17.20 -20.92
N LEU A 242 18.94 16.98 -21.19
CA LEU A 242 18.41 16.84 -22.55
C LEU A 242 18.65 18.10 -23.41
N LYS A 243 18.42 19.29 -22.85
CA LYS A 243 18.70 20.57 -23.53
C LYS A 243 20.18 20.73 -23.88
N ASN A 244 21.08 20.26 -23.03
CA ASN A 244 22.51 20.33 -23.28
C ASN A 244 22.95 19.32 -24.36
N GLU A 245 22.35 18.13 -24.37
CA GLU A 245 22.54 17.13 -25.44
C GLU A 245 22.03 17.65 -26.81
N GLU A 246 20.87 18.31 -26.85
CA GLU A 246 20.35 18.97 -28.06
C GLU A 246 21.32 20.03 -28.58
N LYS A 247 21.75 20.97 -27.72
CA LYS A 247 22.71 22.02 -28.11
C LYS A 247 24.05 21.45 -28.60
N TYR A 248 24.51 20.34 -28.01
CA TYR A 248 25.72 19.66 -28.45
C TYR A 248 25.53 19.06 -29.86
N ASN A 249 24.39 18.40 -30.10
CA ASN A 249 24.07 17.81 -31.40
C ASN A 249 23.92 18.89 -32.50
N GLU A 250 23.26 20.02 -32.21
CA GLU A 250 23.16 21.15 -33.16
C GLU A 250 24.54 21.73 -33.51
N ARG A 251 25.43 21.88 -32.53
CA ARG A 251 26.80 22.36 -32.76
C ARG A 251 27.64 21.37 -33.57
N THR A 252 27.44 20.07 -33.35
CA THR A 252 28.18 19.01 -34.05
C THR A 252 27.70 18.87 -35.50
N ILE A 253 26.40 19.01 -35.76
CA ILE A 253 25.81 19.02 -37.11
C ILE A 253 26.18 20.31 -37.85
N GLY A 254 26.14 21.46 -37.18
CA GLY A 254 26.56 22.75 -37.75
C GLY A 254 28.06 22.79 -38.12
N ALA A 255 28.91 22.12 -37.34
CA ALA A 255 30.35 21.99 -37.63
C ALA A 255 30.64 21.01 -38.78
N ALA A 256 29.80 20.00 -39.01
CA ALA A 256 29.95 19.02 -40.08
C ALA A 256 29.55 19.56 -41.48
N SER A 257 28.96 20.75 -41.57
CA SER A 257 28.45 21.33 -42.83
C SER A 257 29.45 22.24 -43.56
N LEU A 258 30.68 22.36 -43.07
CA LEU A 258 31.80 23.01 -43.76
C LEU A 258 32.94 22.00 -43.90
N ILE A 259 33.07 21.36 -45.06
CA ILE A 259 34.32 20.96 -45.75
C ILE A 259 33.95 20.08 -46.97
N HIS A 260 34.40 20.51 -48.16
CA HIS A 260 34.40 19.74 -49.42
C HIS A 260 35.80 19.14 -49.69
N PRO A 261 35.94 18.19 -50.64
CA PRO A 261 36.78 17.00 -50.46
C PRO A 261 38.18 17.09 -51.09
N THR A 262 39.19 16.49 -50.43
CA THR A 262 40.42 15.99 -51.10
C THR A 262 41.04 14.80 -50.33
N HIS A 263 41.59 13.85 -51.09
CA HIS A 263 42.40 12.68 -50.69
C HIS A 263 43.78 12.82 -51.38
N PRO A 264 44.83 12.02 -51.05
CA PRO A 264 45.47 11.73 -49.76
C PRO A 264 46.99 12.03 -49.81
N SER A 265 47.67 12.24 -48.67
CA SER A 265 49.09 11.88 -48.53
C SER A 265 49.54 11.82 -47.07
N ASN A 266 50.62 11.07 -46.88
CA ASN A 266 51.11 10.42 -45.69
C ASN A 266 51.76 11.32 -44.62
N GLN A 267 51.81 10.73 -43.43
CA GLN A 267 52.80 10.85 -42.35
C GLN A 267 52.73 11.99 -41.32
N SER A 268 52.45 11.54 -40.09
CA SER A 268 53.28 11.64 -38.87
C SER A 268 52.65 12.39 -37.69
N GLY A 269 52.80 11.79 -36.50
CA GLY A 269 52.95 12.56 -35.25
C GLY A 269 51.76 12.64 -34.29
N GLN A 270 51.63 11.60 -33.45
CA GLN A 270 51.37 11.65 -31.99
C GLN A 270 50.05 12.28 -31.43
N ALA A 271 49.17 11.36 -31.02
CA ALA A 271 48.50 11.18 -29.72
C ALA A 271 47.83 12.36 -28.99
N HIS A 272 46.54 12.18 -28.63
CA HIS A 272 46.12 12.10 -27.22
C HIS A 272 44.71 11.49 -27.01
N ALA A 273 44.70 10.38 -26.27
CA ALA A 273 43.71 9.79 -25.36
C ALA A 273 42.19 9.91 -25.64
N THR A 274 41.59 8.77 -26.01
CA THR A 274 40.16 8.45 -25.93
C THR A 274 39.77 8.00 -24.51
N ALA A 275 38.67 8.54 -23.99
CA ALA A 275 38.06 8.08 -22.74
C ALA A 275 37.31 6.75 -22.98
N ALA A 276 37.81 5.69 -22.35
CA ALA A 276 37.30 4.33 -22.47
C ALA A 276 35.91 4.15 -21.84
N SER A 277 35.03 3.44 -22.55
CA SER A 277 33.87 2.76 -21.97
C SER A 277 34.34 1.73 -20.94
N ARG A 278 33.74 1.74 -19.75
CA ARG A 278 34.12 0.84 -18.66
C ARG A 278 33.61 -0.58 -18.96
N PRO A 279 34.44 -1.63 -18.87
CA PRO A 279 34.01 -2.99 -19.19
C PRO A 279 33.04 -3.53 -18.13
N PRO A 280 32.25 -4.58 -18.46
CA PRO A 280 31.41 -5.27 -17.49
C PRO A 280 32.26 -5.86 -16.35
N LYS A 281 31.78 -5.73 -15.12
CA LYS A 281 32.52 -6.17 -13.93
C LYS A 281 32.64 -7.69 -13.87
N SER A 282 33.83 -8.19 -13.56
CA SER A 282 34.05 -9.64 -13.40
C SER A 282 33.28 -10.19 -12.19
N LYS A 283 33.05 -11.52 -12.14
CA LYS A 283 32.39 -12.16 -10.99
C LYS A 283 33.13 -11.89 -9.67
N GLU A 284 34.46 -11.87 -9.71
CA GLU A 284 35.32 -11.56 -8.56
C GLU A 284 35.17 -10.12 -8.11
N GLU A 285 35.08 -9.15 -9.03
CA GLU A 285 34.84 -7.75 -8.68
C GLU A 285 33.47 -7.56 -8.01
N ILE A 286 32.43 -8.27 -8.47
CA ILE A 286 31.10 -8.22 -7.85
C ILE A 286 31.15 -8.79 -6.42
N GLU A 287 31.86 -9.89 -6.21
CA GLU A 287 31.99 -10.49 -4.88
C GLU A 287 32.79 -9.60 -3.91
N GLN A 288 33.87 -8.98 -4.38
CA GLN A 288 34.62 -8.00 -3.60
C GLN A 288 33.76 -6.79 -3.21
N LEU A 289 32.92 -6.29 -4.11
CA LEU A 289 31.99 -5.21 -3.81
C LEU A 289 30.92 -5.63 -2.78
N LYS A 290 30.43 -6.87 -2.85
CA LYS A 290 29.53 -7.41 -1.82
C LYS A 290 30.22 -7.48 -0.46
N LYS A 291 31.45 -7.99 -0.37
CA LYS A 291 32.22 -8.00 0.89
C LYS A 291 32.43 -6.59 1.45
N ALA A 292 32.82 -5.63 0.60
CA ALA A 292 32.96 -4.23 0.98
C ALA A 292 31.65 -3.61 1.50
N ALA A 293 30.50 -3.99 0.93
CA ALA A 293 29.20 -3.51 1.40
C ALA A 293 28.80 -4.14 2.75
N LEU A 294 29.09 -5.43 2.97
CA LEU A 294 28.93 -6.07 4.27
C LEU A 294 29.80 -5.41 5.34
N ASP A 295 30.96 -4.88 4.97
CA ASP A 295 31.84 -4.15 5.89
C ASP A 295 31.42 -2.67 6.09
N GLY A 296 30.40 -2.20 5.39
CA GLY A 296 29.96 -0.81 5.42
C GLY A 296 30.91 0.14 4.70
N ALA A 297 31.91 -0.37 3.97
CA ALA A 297 32.86 0.44 3.20
C ALA A 297 32.21 1.08 1.97
N ILE A 298 31.14 0.47 1.43
CA ILE A 298 30.35 1.04 0.35
C ILE A 298 28.85 0.85 0.58
N ASN A 299 28.05 1.84 0.19
CA ASN A 299 26.59 1.79 0.35
C ASN A 299 25.86 1.35 -0.93
N ARG A 300 26.51 0.59 -1.81
CA ARG A 300 25.95 0.26 -3.14
C ARG A 300 24.87 -0.84 -3.09
N TYR A 301 24.88 -1.69 -2.07
CA TYR A 301 23.93 -2.80 -1.87
C TYR A 301 23.03 -2.53 -0.67
N ILE A 302 21.86 -3.18 -0.65
CA ILE A 302 21.01 -3.22 0.54
C ILE A 302 21.60 -4.27 1.47
N VAL A 303 21.88 -3.86 2.70
CA VAL A 303 22.42 -4.74 3.75
C VAL A 303 21.30 -5.03 4.73
N ILE A 304 21.00 -6.30 4.93
CA ILE A 304 20.02 -6.75 5.91
C ILE A 304 20.73 -7.16 7.20
N LEU A 305 20.26 -6.59 8.29
CA LEU A 305 20.75 -6.78 9.64
C LEU A 305 19.87 -7.78 10.37
N GLY A 306 20.48 -8.74 11.05
CA GLY A 306 19.70 -9.64 11.90
C GLY A 306 19.18 -8.97 13.18
N SER A 307 19.79 -7.88 13.65
CA SER A 307 19.21 -6.98 14.67
C SER A 307 19.86 -5.60 14.60
N ASP A 308 19.39 -4.63 15.39
CA ASP A 308 20.04 -3.32 15.50
C ASP A 308 21.54 -3.43 15.83
N LYS A 309 21.92 -4.46 16.61
CA LYS A 309 23.30 -4.73 17.02
C LYS A 309 24.24 -5.11 15.87
N ALA A 310 23.70 -5.43 14.69
CA ALA A 310 24.50 -5.72 13.50
C ALA A 310 24.86 -4.47 12.69
N SER A 311 24.41 -3.27 13.10
CA SER A 311 24.83 -2.03 12.46
C SER A 311 26.31 -1.72 12.75
N LYS A 312 26.99 -1.13 11.77
CA LYS A 312 28.37 -0.64 11.90
C LYS A 312 28.44 0.81 12.41
N GLY A 313 27.30 1.46 12.63
CA GLY A 313 27.20 2.83 13.14
C GLY A 313 26.16 2.95 14.26
N SER A 314 26.12 4.11 14.91
CA SER A 314 25.18 4.41 15.99
C SER A 314 23.73 4.62 15.53
N ASN A 315 23.49 4.64 14.21
CA ASN A 315 22.17 4.72 13.58
C ASN A 315 22.19 3.91 12.26
N HIS A 316 21.13 3.15 11.99
CA HIS A 316 20.94 2.49 10.71
C HIS A 316 20.99 3.48 9.56
N VAL A 317 21.87 3.25 8.58
CA VAL A 317 21.82 3.96 7.30
C VAL A 317 20.59 3.52 6.51
N SER A 318 20.09 4.36 5.61
CA SER A 318 18.86 4.08 4.81
C SER A 318 18.91 2.80 3.96
N ARG A 319 20.11 2.23 3.75
CA ARG A 319 20.33 0.95 3.05
C ARG A 319 20.63 -0.23 3.97
N GLU A 320 20.64 -0.02 5.29
CA GLU A 320 20.60 -1.06 6.30
C GLU A 320 19.16 -1.29 6.77
N ARG A 321 18.66 -2.52 6.69
CA ARG A 321 17.31 -2.87 7.16
C ARG A 321 17.38 -4.00 8.17
N ILE A 322 16.60 -3.93 9.25
CA ILE A 322 16.55 -5.01 10.24
C ILE A 322 15.46 -6.00 9.83
N MET A 323 15.79 -7.29 9.84
CA MET A 323 14.87 -8.35 9.41
C MET A 323 14.77 -9.51 10.41
N GLY A 324 15.54 -9.47 11.51
CA GLY A 324 15.58 -10.61 12.43
C GLY A 324 16.28 -11.82 11.81
N GLY A 325 15.92 -13.02 12.30
CA GLY A 325 16.33 -14.28 11.67
C GLY A 325 15.53 -14.52 10.39
N PHE A 326 16.21 -14.86 9.30
CA PHE A 326 15.59 -15.03 7.99
C PHE A 326 16.21 -16.19 7.20
N ASN A 327 15.35 -17.04 6.65
CA ASN A 327 15.72 -18.30 6.00
C ASN A 327 15.31 -18.38 4.51
N ASN A 328 14.99 -17.24 3.88
CA ASN A 328 14.57 -17.17 2.49
C ASN A 328 15.57 -16.41 1.61
N PHE A 329 16.87 -16.50 1.92
CA PHE A 329 17.93 -16.01 1.04
C PHE A 329 18.20 -17.01 -0.09
N SER A 330 18.89 -16.57 -1.14
CA SER A 330 19.37 -17.47 -2.20
C SER A 330 20.66 -18.19 -1.77
N GLU A 331 21.02 -19.32 -2.40
CA GLU A 331 22.31 -19.98 -2.14
C GLU A 331 23.53 -19.08 -2.41
N ASN A 332 23.35 -18.03 -3.22
CA ASN A 332 24.38 -17.06 -3.60
C ASN A 332 24.34 -15.77 -2.76
N SER A 333 23.46 -15.69 -1.77
CA SER A 333 23.41 -14.57 -0.83
C SER A 333 24.61 -14.63 0.10
N LEU A 334 25.23 -13.48 0.36
CA LEU A 334 26.46 -13.38 1.14
C LEU A 334 26.15 -12.80 2.52
N HIS A 335 26.71 -13.42 3.56
CA HIS A 335 26.50 -13.06 4.95
C HIS A 335 27.84 -12.84 5.67
N LYS A 336 27.86 -11.97 6.67
CA LYS A 336 28.98 -11.77 7.60
C LYS A 336 28.47 -11.63 9.03
N CYS A 337 29.08 -12.34 9.98
CA CYS A 337 28.82 -12.14 11.40
C CYS A 337 29.75 -11.06 11.95
N LEU A 338 29.22 -10.04 12.62
CA LEU A 338 30.05 -9.03 13.27
C LEU A 338 30.69 -9.50 14.58
N SER A 339 30.17 -10.60 15.17
CA SER A 339 30.70 -11.11 16.43
C SER A 339 31.94 -12.00 16.24
N CYS A 340 31.99 -12.81 15.18
CA CYS A 340 33.10 -13.72 14.91
C CYS A 340 33.76 -13.52 13.53
N GLU A 341 33.31 -12.51 12.78
CA GLU A 341 33.79 -12.15 11.43
C GLU A 341 33.63 -13.21 10.34
N PHE A 342 33.04 -14.36 10.67
CA PHE A 342 32.79 -15.42 9.70
C PHE A 342 31.90 -14.93 8.55
N VAL A 343 32.32 -15.25 7.33
CA VAL A 343 31.61 -14.94 6.08
C VAL A 343 31.17 -16.25 5.44
N TRP A 344 29.91 -16.32 5.02
CA TRP A 344 29.37 -17.50 4.36
C TRP A 344 28.33 -17.12 3.30
N SER A 345 28.06 -18.05 2.39
CA SER A 345 26.93 -17.97 1.48
C SER A 345 25.87 -18.98 1.84
N GLY A 346 24.59 -18.67 1.62
CA GLY A 346 23.51 -19.63 1.83
C GLY A 346 22.14 -19.01 2.08
N LYS A 347 21.16 -19.86 2.40
CA LYS A 347 19.76 -19.44 2.55
C LYS A 347 19.41 -18.78 3.89
N THR A 348 20.32 -18.79 4.87
CA THR A 348 20.08 -18.29 6.23
C THR A 348 21.14 -17.30 6.69
N ASN A 349 20.70 -16.24 7.37
CA ASN A 349 21.58 -15.28 8.04
C ASN A 349 21.97 -15.69 9.47
N SER A 350 21.61 -16.89 9.94
CA SER A 350 22.08 -17.39 11.23
C SER A 350 23.55 -17.82 11.13
N CYS A 351 24.42 -17.19 11.92
CA CYS A 351 25.82 -17.57 11.95
C CYS A 351 25.99 -18.93 12.63
N GLN A 352 26.57 -19.90 11.93
CA GLN A 352 26.79 -21.25 12.47
C GLN A 352 27.76 -21.28 13.66
N GLN A 353 28.73 -20.37 13.70
CA GLN A 353 29.71 -20.32 14.80
C GLN A 353 29.14 -19.66 16.07
N CYS A 354 28.31 -18.62 15.91
CA CYS A 354 27.71 -17.90 17.04
C CYS A 354 26.31 -18.41 17.42
N ALA A 355 25.77 -19.36 16.65
CA ALA A 355 24.38 -19.83 16.72
C ALA A 355 23.35 -18.67 16.81
N SER A 356 23.61 -17.57 16.10
CA SER A 356 22.86 -16.33 16.26
C SER A 356 22.82 -15.53 14.96
N TYR A 357 21.66 -14.96 14.68
CA TYR A 357 21.48 -13.98 13.61
C TYR A 357 21.70 -12.55 14.10
N LYS A 358 21.72 -12.27 15.41
CA LYS A 358 21.64 -10.89 15.93
C LYS A 358 22.76 -9.97 15.44
N TYR A 359 23.92 -10.52 15.12
CA TYR A 359 25.10 -9.79 14.66
C TYR A 359 25.38 -9.99 13.17
N SER A 360 24.47 -10.61 12.41
CA SER A 360 24.70 -10.89 11.00
C SER A 360 24.27 -9.73 10.10
N ARG A 361 25.10 -9.50 9.09
CA ARG A 361 24.86 -8.60 7.96
C ARG A 361 24.76 -9.46 6.71
N SER A 362 23.76 -9.20 5.86
CA SER A 362 23.46 -10.02 4.69
C SER A 362 23.21 -9.13 3.47
N ILE A 363 23.65 -9.53 2.28
CA ILE A 363 23.31 -8.82 1.05
C ILE A 363 22.21 -9.56 0.30
N ILE A 364 21.19 -8.80 -0.09
CA ILE A 364 20.20 -9.20 -1.09
C ILE A 364 20.71 -8.81 -2.48
#